data_AF-A0AAU5F7M8-F1
#
_entry.id   AF-A0AAU5F7M8-F1
#
_cell.length_a   1.000
_cell.length_b   1.000
_cell.length_c   1.000
_cell.angle_alpha   90.00
_cell.angle_beta   90.00
_cell.angle_gamma   90.00
#
_symmetry.space_group_name_H-M   'P 1'
#
loop_
_entity.id
_entity.type
_entity.pdbx_description
1 polymer ?
#
loop_
_entity_poly.entity_id
_entity_poly.type
_entity_poly.pdbx_seq_one_letter_code
_entity_poly.pdbx_strand_id
1 'polypeptide(L)'
;MASYSDVQRAVRVEKFRIWFAWVSGGIIWLMITSATRNIAIVSVITQVLLVVLGLLFTIAAVTMTNRLNRKAEAARREVLGDL
;
A
#
# COMPACT_ATOMS: atom_id res chain seq x y z
N MET A 1 1.95 -19.48 21.50
CA MET A 1 1.03 -18.94 20.46
C MET A 1 0.97 -17.44 20.65
N ALA A 2 1.10 -16.64 19.58
CA ALA A 2 0.88 -15.20 19.69
C ALA A 2 -0.58 -14.96 20.11
N SER A 3 -0.82 -14.01 21.03
CA SER A 3 -2.19 -13.67 21.40
C SER A 3 -2.90 -13.08 20.17
N TYR A 4 -4.21 -13.29 20.04
CA TYR A 4 -5.03 -12.68 19.00
C TYR A 4 -4.80 -11.17 18.86
N SER A 5 -4.63 -10.48 19.99
CA SER A 5 -4.32 -9.05 20.04
C SER A 5 -3.00 -8.69 19.36
N ASP A 6 -1.99 -9.56 19.45
CA ASP A 6 -0.68 -9.35 18.84
C ASP A 6 -0.77 -9.45 17.31
N VAL A 7 -1.54 -10.43 16.82
CA VAL A 7 -1.80 -10.61 15.38
C VAL A 7 -2.55 -9.39 14.82
N GLN A 8 -3.58 -8.91 15.51
CA GLN A 8 -4.32 -7.72 15.08
C GLN A 8 -3.44 -6.46 15.08
N ARG A 9 -2.62 -6.28 16.11
CA ARG A 9 -1.69 -5.14 16.21
C ARG A 9 -0.66 -5.18 15.08
N ALA A 10 -0.06 -6.34 14.82
CA ALA A 10 0.89 -6.53 13.73
C ALA A 10 0.26 -6.23 12.36
N VAL A 11 -0.95 -6.76 12.10
CA VAL A 11 -1.69 -6.49 10.86
C VAL A 11 -1.98 -5.00 10.69
N ARG A 12 -2.37 -4.30 11.76
CA ARG A 12 -2.63 -2.86 11.70
C ARG A 12 -1.37 -2.06 11.37
N VAL A 13 -0.25 -2.37 12.02
CA VAL A 13 1.05 -1.72 11.76
C VAL A 13 1.48 -1.95 10.32
N GLU A 14 1.33 -3.17 9.81
CA GLU A 14 1.78 -3.50 8.46
C GLU A 14 0.91 -2.81 7.39
N LYS A 15 -0.41 -2.74 7.57
CA LYS A 15 -1.28 -1.93 6.72
C LYS A 15 -0.86 -0.46 6.72
N PHE A 16 -0.59 0.09 7.90
CA PHE A 16 -0.14 1.48 8.01
C PHE A 16 1.17 1.71 7.26
N ARG A 17 2.14 0.80 7.36
CA ARG A 17 3.42 0.87 6.62
C ARG A 17 3.23 0.82 5.11
N ILE A 18 2.34 -0.05 4.61
CA ILE A 18 2.01 -0.15 3.18
C ILE A 18 1.47 1.18 2.66
N TRP A 19 0.47 1.74 3.34
CA TRP A 19 -0.13 3.01 2.92
C TRP A 19 0.80 4.19 3.10
N PHE A 20 1.61 4.20 4.16
CA PHE A 20 2.66 5.21 4.36
C PHE A 20 3.69 5.19 3.22
N ALA A 21 4.14 4.01 2.80
CA ALA A 21 5.05 3.88 1.67
C ALA A 21 4.41 4.37 0.36
N TRP A 22 3.14 4.02 0.12
CA TRP A 22 2.39 4.49 -1.06
C TRP A 22 2.28 6.02 -1.10
N VAL A 23 1.89 6.66 0.00
CA VAL A 23 1.77 8.13 0.09
C VAL A 23 3.14 8.79 -0.08
N SER A 24 4.17 8.29 0.60
CA SER A 24 5.52 8.84 0.55
C SER A 24 6.10 8.77 -0.87
N GLY A 25 5.95 7.61 -1.53
CA GLY A 25 6.36 7.43 -2.93
C GLY A 25 5.59 8.34 -3.89
N GLY A 26 4.28 8.49 -3.68
CA GLY A 26 3.44 9.41 -4.46
C GLY A 26 3.90 10.87 -4.36
N ILE A 27 4.20 11.34 -3.15
CA ILE A 27 4.71 12.71 -2.93
C ILE A 27 6.04 12.92 -3.66
N ILE A 28 6.97 11.97 -3.56
CA ILE A 28 8.26 12.02 -4.26
C ILE A 28 8.04 12.10 -5.78
N TRP A 29 7.15 11.29 -6.33
CA TRP A 29 6.89 11.30 -7.77
C TRP A 29 6.22 12.60 -8.25
N LEU A 30 5.33 13.18 -7.44
CA LEU A 30 4.75 14.50 -7.73
C LEU A 30 5.82 15.60 -7.76
N MET A 31 6.80 15.56 -6.85
CA MET A 31 7.93 16.48 -6.88
C MET A 31 8.76 16.32 -8.16
N ILE A 32 9.04 15.08 -8.59
CA ILE A 32 9.76 14.79 -9.85
C ILE A 32 8.96 15.30 -11.06
N THR A 33 7.65 15.08 -11.07
CA THR A 33 6.76 15.54 -12.14
C THR A 33 6.77 17.08 -12.22
N SER A 34 6.71 17.75 -11.07
CA SER A 34 6.81 19.22 -11.01
C SER A 34 8.17 19.72 -11.47
N ALA A 35 9.27 19.07 -11.08
CA ALA A 35 10.63 19.45 -11.46
C ALA A 35 10.89 19.27 -12.97
N THR A 36 10.23 18.30 -13.61
CA THR A 36 10.41 17.98 -15.03
C THR A 36 9.47 18.75 -15.97
N ARG A 37 8.58 19.59 -15.43
CA ARG A 37 7.51 20.26 -16.19
C ARG A 37 7.98 21.12 -17.38
N ASN A 38 9.19 21.68 -17.30
CA ASN A 38 9.73 22.60 -18.30
C ASN A 38 10.37 21.89 -19.50
N ILE A 39 10.52 20.56 -19.45
CA ILE A 39 11.12 19.76 -20.52
C ILE A 39 9.99 18.96 -21.17
N ALA A 40 9.48 19.41 -22.32
CA ALA A 40 8.21 18.92 -22.89
C ALA A 40 8.10 17.39 -22.97
N ILE A 41 9.09 16.71 -23.58
CA ILE A 41 9.07 15.25 -23.74
C ILE A 41 9.19 14.54 -22.38
N VAL A 42 10.10 14.99 -21.53
CA VAL A 42 10.34 14.38 -20.21
C VAL A 42 9.10 14.53 -19.33
N SER A 43 8.43 15.69 -19.37
CA SER A 43 7.20 15.98 -18.64
C SER A 43 6.06 15.03 -19.01
N VAL A 44 5.86 14.74 -20.31
CA VAL A 44 4.84 13.78 -20.76
C VAL A 44 5.18 12.37 -20.25
N ILE A 45 6.43 11.95 -20.38
CA ILE A 45 6.87 10.61 -19.93
C ILE A 45 6.69 10.47 -18.41
N THR A 46 7.12 11.44 -17.61
CA THR A 46 6.99 11.39 -16.14
C THR A 46 5.54 11.39 -15.68
N GLN A 47 4.65 12.12 -16.37
CA GLN A 47 3.21 12.11 -16.09
C GLN A 47 2.55 10.76 -16.44
N VAL A 48 2.87 10.18 -17.60
CA VAL A 48 2.34 8.85 -17.98
C VAL A 48 2.82 7.79 -17.00
N LEU A 49 4.11 7.81 -16.64
CA LEU A 49 4.66 6.89 -15.65
C LEU A 49 4.02 7.11 -14.26
N LEU A 50 3.76 8.35 -13.85
CA LEU A 50 3.06 8.65 -12.60
C LEU A 50 1.71 7.93 -12.54
N VAL A 51 0.91 8.05 -13.61
CA VAL A 51 -0.43 7.46 -13.66
C VAL A 51 -0.36 5.94 -13.67
N VAL A 52 0.47 5.36 -14.56
CA VAL A 52 0.57 3.90 -14.71
C VAL A 52 1.14 3.26 -13.44
N LEU A 53 2.26 3.77 -12.92
CA LEU A 53 2.86 3.24 -11.69
C LEU A 53 1.98 3.53 -10.48
N GLY A 54 1.34 4.69 -10.41
CA GLY A 54 0.39 5.03 -9.34
C GLY A 54 -0.77 4.03 -9.26
N LEU A 55 -1.34 3.65 -10.41
CA LEU A 55 -2.35 2.60 -10.50
C LEU A 55 -1.82 1.24 -10.05
N LEU A 56 -0.66 0.81 -10.57
CA LEU A 56 -0.05 -0.47 -10.22
C LEU A 56 0.28 -0.56 -8.72
N PHE A 57 0.84 0.51 -8.14
CA PHE A 57 1.12 0.57 -6.70
C PHE A 57 -0.14 0.60 -5.85
N THR A 58 -1.22 1.22 -6.34
CA THR A 58 -2.53 1.18 -5.66
C THR A 58 -3.07 -0.25 -5.62
N ILE A 59 -3.04 -0.96 -6.75
CA ILE A 59 -3.43 -2.37 -6.83
C ILE A 59 -2.56 -3.22 -5.89
N ALA A 60 -1.25 -2.99 -5.88
CA ALA A 60 -0.34 -3.68 -4.97
C ALA A 60 -0.68 -3.42 -3.49
N ALA A 61 -0.90 -2.15 -3.10
CA ALA A 61 -1.25 -1.78 -1.72
C ALA A 61 -2.56 -2.43 -1.25
N VAL A 62 -3.58 -2.44 -2.11
CA VAL A 62 -4.88 -3.07 -1.83
C VAL A 62 -4.74 -4.59 -1.72
N THR A 63 -4.03 -5.24 -2.65
CA THR A 63 -3.84 -6.69 -2.62
C THR A 63 -3.06 -7.16 -1.39
N MET A 64 -2.02 -6.41 -0.98
CA MET A 64 -1.29 -6.67 0.26
C MET A 64 -2.17 -6.49 1.50
N THR A 65 -2.96 -5.40 1.55
CA THR A 65 -3.91 -5.15 2.63
C THR A 65 -4.96 -6.28 2.74
N ASN A 66 -5.45 -6.78 1.61
CA ASN A 66 -6.40 -7.89 1.57
C ASN A 66 -5.80 -9.20 2.07
N ARG A 67 -4.53 -9.49 1.75
CA ARG A 67 -3.82 -10.65 2.30
C ARG A 67 -3.69 -10.55 3.82
N LEU A 68 -3.43 -9.35 4.34
CA LEU A 68 -3.37 -9.11 5.79
C LEU A 68 -4.75 -9.27 6.46
N ASN A 69 -5.84 -8.83 5.81
CA ASN A 69 -7.20 -9.06 6.28
C ASN A 69 -7.51 -10.55 6.42
N ARG A 70 -7.19 -11.35 5.40
CA ARG A 70 -7.39 -12.80 5.44
C ARG A 70 -6.63 -13.48 6.57
N LYS A 71 -5.39 -13.04 6.83
CA LYS A 71 -4.61 -13.53 7.98
C LYS A 71 -5.26 -13.17 9.32
N ALA A 72 -5.76 -11.94 9.46
CA ALA A 72 -6.46 -11.52 10.67
C ALA A 72 -7.79 -12.27 10.87
N GLU A 73 -8.52 -12.54 9.79
CA GLU A 73 -9.76 -13.33 9.82
C GLU A 73 -9.51 -14.79 10.20
N ALA A 74 -8.45 -15.42 9.68
CA ALA A 74 -8.06 -16.77 10.08
C ALA A 74 -7.75 -16.85 11.58
N ALA A 75 -6.93 -15.92 12.09
CA ALA A 75 -6.64 -15.84 13.52
C ALA A 75 -7.89 -15.56 14.38
N ARG A 76 -8.85 -14.78 13.86
CA ARG A 76 -10.15 -14.55 14.52
C ARG A 76 -10.96 -15.85 14.64
N ARG A 77 -10.99 -16.66 13.58
CA ARG A 77 -11.72 -17.95 13.57
C ARG A 77 -11.10 -18.97 14.52
N GLU A 78 -9.77 -19.05 14.58
CA GLU A 78 -9.05 -19.92 15.52
C GLU A 78 -9.39 -19.62 16.99
N VAL A 79 -9.65 -18.35 17.31
CA VAL A 79 -9.95 -17.89 18.68
C VAL A 79 -11.44 -18.00 19.01
N LEU A 80 -12.31 -17.70 18.05
CA LEU A 80 -13.77 -17.73 18.26
C LEU A 80 -14.38 -19.12 18.08
N GLY A 81 -13.62 -20.09 17.53
CA GLY A 81 -14.10 -21.46 17.35
C GLY A 81 -15.23 -21.59 16.31
N ASP A 82 -15.40 -20.60 15.44
CA ASP A 82 -16.35 -20.69 14.33
C ASP A 82 -15.79 -21.67 13.28
N LEU A 83 -16.39 -22.87 13.25
CA LEU A 83 -16.22 -23.98 12.30
C LEU A 83 -16.07 -23.52 10.84
#